data_AF-A0A6N8I0I2-F1
#
_entry.id   AF-A0A6N8I0I2-F1
#
_cell.length_a   1.000
_cell.length_b   1.000
_cell.length_c   1.000
_cell.angle_alpha   90.00
_cell.angle_beta   90.00
_cell.angle_gamma   90.00
#
_symmetry.space_group_name_H-M   'P 1'
#
loop_
_entity.id
_entity.type
_entity.pdbx_description
1 polymer ?
#
loop_
_entity_poly.entity_id
_entity_poly.type
_entity_poly.pdbx_seq_one_letter_code
_entity_poly.pdbx_strand_id
1 'polypeptide(L)' 'MQTIIDGKLYDTDTATLVASSWREEIFRTRRGNWFKRVRALCSENFVLEKMNDAEAKRAVGILSPKSYETYFGRPEEA' A
#
# COMPACT_ATOMS: atom_id res chain seq x y z
N MET A 1 15.06 0.49 0.34
CA MET A 1 15.35 -0.34 -0.84
C MET A 1 14.63 0.29 -2.03
N GLN A 2 15.27 0.37 -3.18
CA GLN A 2 14.64 0.86 -4.41
C GLN A 2 14.30 -0.34 -5.27
N THR A 3 13.06 -0.43 -5.74
CA THR A 3 12.64 -1.47 -6.69
C THR A 3 11.96 -0.84 -7.89
N ILE A 4 12.07 -1.50 -9.04
CA ILE A 4 11.32 -1.10 -10.25
C ILE A 4 10.14 -2.06 -10.38
N ILE A 5 8.93 -1.51 -10.35
CA ILE A 5 7.70 -2.25 -10.61
C ILE A 5 7.07 -1.61 -11.84
N ASP A 6 6.89 -2.39 -12.92
CA ASP A 6 6.27 -1.93 -14.17
C ASP A 6 6.92 -0.65 -14.72
N GLY A 7 8.26 -0.64 -14.78
CA GLY A 7 9.05 0.49 -15.28
C GLY A 7 9.08 1.74 -14.38
N LYS A 8 8.40 1.74 -13.23
CA LYS A 8 8.39 2.86 -12.29
C LYS A 8 9.24 2.55 -11.05
N LEU A 9 10.03 3.53 -10.62
CA LEU A 9 10.82 3.44 -9.39
C LEU A 9 9.92 3.58 -8.16
N TYR A 10 9.82 2.50 -7.38
CA TYR A 10 9.21 2.48 -6.07
C TYR A 10 10.31 2.46 -5.02
N ASP A 11 10.50 3.61 -4.38
CA ASP A 11 11.43 3.78 -3.28
C ASP A 11 10.71 3.35 -1.99
N THR A 12 10.97 2.13 -1.54
CA THR A 12 10.36 1.59 -0.32
C THR A 12 11.06 2.09 0.93
N ASP A 13 12.20 2.77 0.81
CA ASP A 13 12.94 3.35 1.95
C ASP A 13 12.26 4.63 2.44
N THR A 14 11.74 5.41 1.49
CA THR A 14 11.06 6.69 1.75
C THR A 14 9.54 6.59 1.74
N ALA A 15 8.99 5.41 1.46
CA ALA A 15 7.55 5.17 1.48
C ALA A 15 7.02 5.04 2.91
N THR A 16 5.85 5.61 3.14
CA THR A 16 5.16 5.53 4.42
C THR A 16 4.32 4.25 4.46
N LEU A 17 4.49 3.43 5.49
CA LEU A 17 3.57 2.33 5.79
C LEU A 17 2.23 2.92 6.23
N VAL A 18 1.18 2.64 5.47
CA VAL A 18 -0.16 3.18 5.69
C VAL A 18 -1.06 2.19 6.43
N ALA A 19 -0.97 0.92 6.06
CA ALA A 19 -1.73 -0.15 6.70
C ALA A 19 -0.91 -1.45 6.64
N SER A 20 -1.12 -2.34 7.61
CA SER A 20 -0.42 -3.63 7.63
C SER A 20 -1.33 -4.72 8.17
N SER A 21 -1.07 -5.93 7.71
CA SER A 21 -1.65 -7.18 8.20
C SER A 21 -0.56 -8.25 8.21
N TRP A 22 -0.90 -9.43 8.72
CA TRP A 22 0.01 -10.58 8.68
C TRP A 22 0.36 -11.06 7.26
N ARG A 23 -0.47 -10.71 6.26
CA ARG A 23 -0.33 -11.17 4.87
C ARG A 23 0.21 -10.08 3.94
N GLU A 24 -0.21 -8.84 4.14
CA GLU A 24 0.13 -7.73 3.27
C GLU A 24 0.32 -6.41 4.02
N GLU A 25 1.21 -5.57 3.50
CA GLU A 25 1.50 -4.23 3.97
C GLU A 25 1.32 -3.24 2.82
N ILE A 26 0.63 -2.13 3.09
CA ILE A 26 0.30 -1.10 2.11
C ILE A 26 1.15 0.13 2.37
N PHE A 27 1.78 0.62 1.33
CA PHE A 27 2.69 1.76 1.38
C PHE A 27 2.25 2.86 0.42
N ARG A 28 2.53 4.10 0.82
CA ARG A 28 2.40 5.28 -0.04
C ARG A 28 3.75 5.97 -0.18
N THR A 29 4.19 6.17 -1.42
CA THR A 29 5.39 6.96 -1.72
C THR A 29 5.14 8.45 -1.48
N ARG A 30 6.19 9.25 -1.29
CA ARG A 30 6.09 10.73 -1.20
C ARG A 30 5.44 11.39 -2.43
N ARG A 31 5.53 10.74 -3.59
CA ARG A 31 4.89 11.18 -4.84
C ARG A 31 3.42 10.77 -4.95
N GLY A 32 2.86 10.14 -3.91
CA GLY A 32 1.46 9.72 -3.86
C GLY A 32 1.17 8.35 -4.46
N ASN A 33 2.14 7.67 -5.09
CA ASN A 33 1.93 6.33 -5.64
C ASN A 33 1.75 5.29 -4.53
N TRP A 34 0.84 4.34 -4.76
CA TRP A 34 0.55 3.23 -3.88
C TRP A 34 1.19 1.93 -4.37
N PHE A 35 1.60 1.12 -3.41
CA PHE A 35 2.03 -0.26 -3.64
C PHE A 35 1.81 -1.08 -2.37
N LYS A 36 1.76 -2.40 -2.52
CA LYS A 36 1.71 -3.32 -1.40
C LYS A 36 2.87 -4.30 -1.44
N ARG A 37 3.26 -4.75 -0.26
CA ARG A 37 4.17 -5.86 -0.04
C ARG A 37 3.35 -7.04 0.43
N VAL A 38 3.31 -8.11 -0.35
CA VAL A 38 2.55 -9.33 -0.04
C VAL A 38 3.52 -10.45 0.28
N ARG A 39 3.28 -11.15 1.39
CA ARG A 39 4.03 -12.36 1.73
C ARG A 39 3.61 -13.48 0.79
N ALA A 40 4.55 -14.06 0.05
CA ALA A 40 4.25 -15.21 -0.79
C ALA A 40 3.96 -16.43 0.08
N LEU A 41 2.86 -17.14 -0.18
CA LEU A 41 2.42 -18.27 0.65
C LEU A 41 3.43 -19.44 0.66
N CYS A 42 4.22 -19.57 -0.40
CA CYS A 42 5.16 -20.69 -0.60
C CYS A 42 6.64 -20.28 -0.52
N SER A 43 6.95 -19.06 -0.07
CA SER A 43 8.34 -18.63 0.11
C SER A 43 8.44 -17.56 1.19
N GLU A 44 9.57 -17.50 1.89
CA GLU A 44 9.88 -16.38 2.81
C GLU A 44 10.10 -15.05 2.09
N ASN A 45 9.96 -15.03 0.76
CA ASN A 45 10.06 -13.82 -0.05
C ASN A 45 8.78 -12.99 0.00
N PHE A 46 8.98 -11.68 -0.15
CA PHE A 46 7.91 -10.72 -0.33
C PHE A 46 7.84 -10.29 -1.79
N VAL A 47 6.62 -10.15 -2.30
CA VAL A 47 6.37 -9.60 -3.63
C VAL A 47 5.86 -8.18 -3.47
N LEU A 48 6.39 -7.26 -4.28
CA LEU A 48 5.93 -5.89 -4.34
C LEU A 48 5.00 -5.73 -5.54
N GLU A 49 3.77 -5.28 -5.28
CA GLU A 49 2.74 -5.09 -6.29
C GLU A 49 2.32 -3.62 -6.32
N LYS A 50 2.24 -3.03 -7.51
CA LYS A 50 1.66 -1.70 -7.68
C LYS A 50 0.17 -1.74 -7.30
N MET A 51 -0.32 -0.63 -6.74
CA MET A 51 -1.74 -0.45 -6.47
C MET A 51 -2.22 0.85 -7.08
N ASN A 52 -3.44 0.86 -7.60
CA ASN A 52 -4.15 2.11 -7.90
C ASN A 52 -4.87 2.65 -6.66
N ASP A 53 -5.34 3.90 -6.72
CA ASP A 53 -6.03 4.55 -5.59
C ASP A 53 -7.32 3.82 -5.16
N ALA A 54 -8.05 3.18 -6.08
CA ALA A 54 -9.27 2.45 -5.73
C ALA A 54 -8.94 1.17 -4.93
N GLU A 55 -7.90 0.44 -5.34
CA GLU A 55 -7.38 -0.72 -4.61
C GLU A 55 -6.85 -0.30 -3.24
N ALA A 56 -6.08 0.79 -3.19
CA ALA A 56 -5.51 1.31 -1.94
C ALA A 56 -6.60 1.77 -0.98
N LYS A 57 -7.62 2.49 -1.48
CA LYS A 57 -8.78 2.93 -0.70
C LYS A 57 -9.50 1.74 -0.06
N ARG A 58 -9.81 0.71 -0.85
CA ARG A 58 -10.45 -0.52 -0.33
C ARG A 58 -9.59 -1.21 0.72
N ALA A 59 -8.32 -1.43 0.42
CA ALA A 59 -7.45 -2.21 1.28
C ALA A 59 -7.09 -1.46 2.58
N VAL A 60 -6.84 -0.15 2.53
CA VAL A 60 -6.65 0.69 3.72
C VAL A 60 -7.94 0.78 4.54
N GLY A 61 -9.11 0.89 3.90
CA GLY A 61 -10.39 0.91 4.60
C GLY A 61 -10.65 -0.36 5.42
N ILE A 62 -10.18 -1.51 4.93
CA ILE A 62 -10.29 -2.80 5.63
C ILE A 62 -9.20 -2.93 6.71
N LEU A 63 -7.95 -2.61 6.39
CA LEU A 63 -6.80 -2.92 7.24
C LEU A 63 -6.49 -1.86 8.29
N SER A 64 -6.80 -0.59 8.02
CA SER A 64 -6.58 0.52 8.95
C SER A 64 -7.61 1.64 8.73
N PRO A 65 -8.81 1.53 9.34
CA PRO A 65 -9.84 2.56 9.26
C PRO A 65 -9.34 3.94 9.75
N LYS A 66 -8.42 3.97 10.72
CA LYS A 66 -7.80 5.21 11.21
C LYS A 66 -6.94 5.89 10.14
N SER A 67 -6.16 5.11 9.40
CA SER A 67 -5.34 5.64 8.29
C SER A 67 -6.20 6.07 7.11
N TYR A 68 -7.37 5.43 6.92
CA TYR A 68 -8.26 5.74 5.79
C TYR A 68 -8.67 7.21 5.77
N GLU A 69 -9.13 7.77 6.89
CA GLU A 69 -9.54 9.18 6.95
C GLU A 69 -8.38 10.14 6.64
N THR A 70 -7.16 9.78 7.06
CA THR A 70 -5.96 10.60 6.82
C THR A 70 -5.58 10.67 5.35
N TYR A 71 -5.79 9.58 4.60
CA TYR A 71 -5.32 9.48 3.21
C TYR A 71 -6.40 9.61 2.15
N PHE A 72 -7.65 9.30 2.48
CA PHE A 72 -8.79 9.30 1.55
C PHE A 72 -9.95 10.19 2.00
N GLY A 73 -9.86 10.81 3.19
CA GLY A 73 -10.94 11.60 3.76
C GLY A 73 -12.04 10.76 4.41
N ARG A 74 -13.02 11.43 5.03
CA ARG A 74 -14.21 10.74 5.55
C ARG A 74 -14.97 10.09 4.39
N PRO A 75 -15.53 8.88 4.57
CA PRO A 75 -16.49 8.37 3.60
C PRO A 75 -17.61 9.40 3.47
N GLU A 76 -17.86 9.91 2.27
CA GLU A 76 -19.08 10.68 2.00
C GLU A 76 -20.25 9.75 2.35
N GLU A 77 -21.01 10.11 3.39
CA GLU A 77 -22.29 9.48 3.68
C GLU A 77 -23.19 9.72 2.44
N ALA A 78 -23.46 8.64 1.72
CA ALA A 78 -24.38 8.62 0.58
C ALA A 78 -25.81 8.39 1.03
#